data_AF-A0A731YJK1-F1
#
_entry.id   AF-A0A731YJK1-F1
#
_cell.length_a   1.000
_cell.length_b   1.000
_cell.length_c   1.000
_cell.angle_alpha   90.00
_cell.angle_beta   90.00
_cell.angle_gamma   90.00
#
_symmetry.space_group_name_H-M   'P 1'
#
loop_
_entity.id
_entity.type
_entity.pdbx_description
1 polymer ?
#
loop_
_entity_poly.entity_id
_entity_poly.type
_entity_poly.pdbx_seq_one_letter_code
_entity_poly.pdbx_strand_id
1 'polypeptide(L)'
;MSQTENAVTSSSGAKRAYRKGKPLSEAERQRAASARKRSVCKEIKVFVRPELKNYLTSLCAEEGVTQAELIERLIEKEACHRNMM
;
A
#
# COMPACT_ATOMS: atom_id res chain seq x y z
N MET A 1 -50.80 -16.51 28.50
CA MET A 1 -49.96 -17.22 27.51
C MET A 1 -49.65 -16.26 26.38
N SER A 2 -48.39 -16.17 26.04
CA SER A 2 -47.71 -15.04 25.39
C SER A 2 -48.03 -14.91 23.90
N GLN A 3 -48.45 -13.74 23.47
CA GLN A 3 -48.46 -13.39 22.04
C GLN A 3 -47.05 -12.90 21.69
N THR A 4 -46.21 -13.81 21.21
CA THR A 4 -44.95 -13.43 20.54
C THR A 4 -45.33 -13.07 19.11
N GLU A 5 -45.60 -11.79 18.89
CA GLU A 5 -45.74 -11.23 17.56
C GLU A 5 -44.42 -11.47 16.83
N ASN A 6 -44.41 -12.47 15.97
CA ASN A 6 -43.31 -12.74 15.07
C ASN A 6 -43.12 -11.49 14.23
N ALA A 7 -42.10 -10.69 14.57
CA ALA A 7 -41.59 -9.64 13.72
C ALA A 7 -41.12 -10.28 12.42
N VAL A 8 -42.05 -10.38 11.46
CA VAL A 8 -41.76 -10.69 10.06
C VAL A 8 -40.87 -9.56 9.57
N THR A 9 -39.57 -9.81 9.65
CA THR A 9 -38.58 -8.98 8.99
C THR A 9 -38.82 -9.14 7.49
N SER A 10 -39.40 -8.10 6.89
CA SER A 10 -39.61 -7.94 5.46
C SER A 10 -38.27 -7.99 4.72
N SER A 11 -37.79 -9.20 4.48
CA SER A 11 -36.67 -9.51 3.61
C SER A 11 -37.03 -10.77 2.84
N SER A 12 -38.05 -10.64 1.98
CA SER A 12 -38.40 -11.61 0.93
C SER A 12 -37.47 -11.51 -0.28
N GLY A 13 -36.26 -10.98 -0.11
CA GLY A 13 -35.20 -11.04 -1.11
C GLY A 13 -34.41 -12.33 -0.92
N ALA A 14 -34.35 -13.19 -1.93
CA ALA A 14 -33.48 -14.37 -1.93
C ALA A 14 -32.07 -13.97 -1.47
N LYS A 15 -31.58 -14.58 -0.38
CA LYS A 15 -30.21 -14.38 0.11
C LYS A 15 -29.26 -14.59 -1.07
N ARG A 16 -28.49 -13.56 -1.46
CA ARG A 16 -27.51 -13.69 -2.55
C ARG A 16 -26.58 -14.85 -2.23
N ALA A 17 -26.49 -15.83 -3.12
CA ALA A 17 -25.52 -16.91 -3.00
C ALA A 17 -24.12 -16.29 -2.84
N TYR A 18 -23.39 -16.72 -1.82
CA TYR A 18 -22.02 -16.27 -1.55
C TYR A 18 -21.14 -16.59 -2.75
N ARG A 19 -20.85 -15.58 -3.59
CA ARG A 19 -19.90 -15.68 -4.69
C ARG A 19 -18.50 -15.46 -4.13
N LYS A 20 -17.93 -16.48 -3.48
CA LYS A 20 -16.47 -16.58 -3.39
C LYS A 20 -16.00 -16.75 -4.83
N GLY A 21 -15.62 -15.67 -5.50
CA GLY A 21 -14.95 -15.79 -6.81
C GLY A 21 -13.70 -16.68 -6.68
N LYS A 22 -12.91 -16.83 -7.75
CA LYS A 22 -11.55 -17.37 -7.57
C LYS A 22 -10.73 -16.34 -6.78
N PRO A 23 -10.39 -16.57 -5.50
CA PRO A 23 -9.47 -15.67 -4.82
C PRO A 23 -8.15 -15.73 -5.57
N LEU A 24 -7.54 -14.56 -5.81
CA LEU A 24 -6.20 -14.52 -6.38
C LEU A 24 -5.27 -15.38 -5.54
N SER A 25 -4.43 -16.17 -6.20
CA SER A 25 -3.31 -16.83 -5.55
C SER A 25 -2.39 -15.78 -4.92
N GLU A 26 -1.58 -16.19 -3.96
CA GLU A 26 -0.60 -15.31 -3.33
C GLU A 26 0.34 -14.67 -4.37
N ALA A 27 0.79 -15.45 -5.34
CA ALA A 27 1.61 -14.98 -6.45
C ALA A 27 0.90 -13.93 -7.32
N GLU A 28 -0.38 -14.13 -7.64
CA GLU A 28 -1.17 -13.14 -8.40
C GLU A 28 -1.41 -11.86 -7.60
N ARG A 29 -1.67 -11.98 -6.28
CA ARG A 29 -1.78 -10.80 -5.41
C ARG A 29 -0.47 -10.02 -5.37
N GLN A 30 0.67 -10.69 -5.22
CA GLN A 30 1.98 -10.06 -5.19
C GLN A 30 2.28 -9.37 -6.53
N ARG A 31 2.03 -10.04 -7.66
CA ARG A 31 2.20 -9.46 -9.00
C ARG A 31 1.32 -8.24 -9.20
N ALA A 32 0.05 -8.31 -8.82
CA ALA A 32 -0.88 -7.18 -8.92
C ALA A 32 -0.44 -6.01 -8.01
N ALA A 33 0.06 -6.27 -6.81
CA ALA A 33 0.60 -5.24 -5.93
C ALA A 33 1.85 -4.57 -6.52
N SER A 34 2.79 -5.35 -7.06
CA SER A 34 3.97 -4.82 -7.75
C SER A 34 3.59 -4.03 -9.00
N ALA A 35 2.61 -4.48 -9.78
CA ALA A 35 2.12 -3.76 -10.96
C ALA A 35 1.51 -2.39 -10.59
N ARG A 36 0.69 -2.34 -9.53
CA ARG A 36 0.14 -1.08 -9.01
C ARG A 36 1.22 -0.11 -8.52
N LYS A 37 2.28 -0.63 -7.88
CA LYS A 37 3.42 0.22 -7.45
C LYS A 37 4.17 0.79 -8.65
N ARG A 38 4.43 -0.04 -9.68
CA ARG A 38 5.12 0.38 -10.91
C ARG A 38 4.33 1.34 -11.79
N SER A 39 3.00 1.34 -11.71
CA SER A 39 2.19 2.30 -12.46
C SER A 39 2.28 3.73 -11.91
N VAL A 40 2.60 3.88 -10.61
CA VAL A 40 2.68 5.20 -9.94
C VAL A 40 4.13 5.64 -9.72
N CYS A 41 5.03 4.69 -9.45
CA CYS A 41 6.42 4.96 -9.12
C CYS A 41 7.37 4.32 -10.14
N LYS A 42 8.40 5.06 -10.56
CA LYS A 42 9.51 4.53 -11.37
C LYS A 42 10.62 4.01 -10.47
N GLU A 43 11.19 2.85 -10.81
CA GLU A 43 12.31 2.25 -10.07
C GLU A 43 13.62 2.99 -10.36
N ILE A 44 14.41 3.24 -9.31
CA ILE A 44 15.73 3.87 -9.39
C ILE A 44 16.78 2.86 -8.92
N LYS A 45 17.76 2.56 -9.78
CA LYS A 45 18.91 1.71 -9.44
C LYS A 45 20.15 2.57 -9.29
N VAL A 46 20.66 2.67 -8.06
CA VAL A 46 21.82 3.52 -7.73
C VAL A 46 22.86 2.76 -6.94
N PHE A 47 24.12 3.14 -7.15
CA PHE A 47 25.25 2.74 -6.32
C PHE A 47 25.71 3.96 -5.56
N VAL A 48 25.82 3.83 -4.24
CA VAL A 48 26.27 4.88 -3.33
C VAL A 48 27.41 4.35 -2.48
N ARG A 49 28.21 5.26 -1.92
CA ARG A 49 29.29 4.90 -0.98
C ARG A 49 28.72 4.13 0.22
N PRO A 50 29.44 3.12 0.73
CA PRO A 50 28.92 2.25 1.79
C PRO A 50 28.58 3.02 3.07
N GLU A 51 29.34 4.06 3.40
CA GLU A 51 29.10 4.90 4.58
C GLU A 51 27.74 5.62 4.46
N LEU A 52 27.43 6.18 3.28
CA LEU A 52 26.16 6.85 3.01
C LEU A 52 24.98 5.87 3.05
N LYS A 53 25.19 4.63 2.57
CA LYS A 53 24.18 3.58 2.67
C LYS A 53 23.86 3.22 4.13
N ASN A 54 24.88 3.18 4.98
CA ASN A 54 24.71 2.92 6.40
C ASN A 54 23.90 4.05 7.06
N TYR A 55 24.27 5.31 6.81
CA TYR A 55 23.51 6.47 7.31
C TYR A 55 22.05 6.45 6.83
N LEU A 56 21.81 6.19 5.54
CA LEU A 56 20.45 6.08 5.00
C LEU A 56 19.65 4.99 5.72
N THR A 57 20.26 3.84 6.00
CA THR A 57 19.60 2.74 6.71
C THR A 57 19.29 3.11 8.17
N SER A 58 20.23 3.74 8.87
CA SER A 58 20.04 4.22 10.24
C SER A 58 18.94 5.26 10.33
N LEU A 59 18.94 6.28 9.45
CA LEU A 59 17.91 7.32 9.40
C LEU A 59 16.52 6.74 9.13
N CYS A 60 16.41 5.77 8.21
CA CYS A 60 15.15 5.08 7.96
C CYS A 60 14.64 4.35 9.21
N ALA A 61 15.54 3.72 9.98
CA ALA A 61 15.18 3.00 11.19
C ALA A 61 14.76 3.95 12.32
N GLU A 62 15.42 5.09 12.47
CA GLU A 62 15.13 6.10 13.48
C GLU A 62 13.80 6.82 13.22
N GLU A 63 13.54 7.23 11.97
CA GLU A 63 12.31 7.94 11.60
C GLU A 63 11.12 6.99 11.33
N GLY A 64 11.37 5.69 11.23
CA GLY A 64 10.34 4.70 10.89
C GLY A 64 9.83 4.81 9.45
N VAL A 65 10.64 5.37 8.55
CA VAL A 65 10.29 5.60 7.14
C VAL A 65 10.97 4.58 6.23
N THR A 66 10.43 4.42 5.02
CA THR A 66 11.08 3.57 4.01
C THR A 66 12.22 4.29 3.31
N GLN A 67 13.19 3.53 2.78
CA GLN A 67 14.29 4.10 1.99
C GLN A 67 13.79 4.92 0.79
N ALA A 68 12.71 4.48 0.14
CA ALA A 68 12.11 5.19 -0.98
C ALA A 68 11.55 6.55 -0.54
N GLU A 69 10.81 6.58 0.56
CA GLU A 69 10.21 7.80 1.11
C GLU A 69 11.29 8.81 1.54
N LEU A 70 12.36 8.34 2.18
CA LEU A 70 13.48 9.22 2.54
C LEU A 70 14.15 9.81 1.29
N ILE A 71 14.34 8.99 0.24
CA ILE A 71 14.91 9.45 -1.03
C ILE A 71 13.98 10.47 -1.71
N GLU A 72 12.67 10.25 -1.73
CA GLU A 72 11.70 11.21 -2.26
C GLU A 72 11.81 12.56 -1.55
N ARG A 73 11.81 12.57 -0.20
CA ARG A 73 11.97 13.80 0.59
C ARG A 73 13.30 14.52 0.31
N LEU A 74 14.39 13.77 0.14
CA LEU A 74 15.70 14.35 -0.20
C LEU A 74 15.69 14.98 -1.60
N ILE A 75 15.06 14.33 -2.58
CA ILE A 75 14.93 14.85 -3.95
C ILE A 75 14.06 16.11 -3.96
N GLU A 76 12.92 16.11 -3.28
CA GLU A 76 12.02 17.27 -3.19
C GLU A 76 12.70 18.48 -2.55
N LYS A 77 13.43 18.26 -1.44
CA LYS A 77 14.20 19.30 -0.78
C LYS A 77 15.27 19.90 -1.71
N GLU A 78 16.01 19.06 -2.42
CA GLU A 78 17.04 19.52 -3.35
C GLU A 78 16.45 20.24 -4.57
N ALA A 79 15.32 19.75 -5.10
CA ALA A 79 14.61 20.37 -6.22
C ALA A 79 14.07 21.77 -5.85
N CYS A 80 13.48 21.90 -4.66
CA CYS A 80 13.02 23.17 -4.11
C CYS A 80 14.20 24.13 -3.88
N HIS A 81 15.31 23.65 -3.31
CA HIS A 81 16.51 24.48 -3.11
C HIS A 81 17.11 25.01 -4.41
N ARG A 82 16.95 24.27 -5.51
CA ARG A 82 17.43 24.65 -6.85
C ARG A 82 16.38 25.39 -7.70
N ASN A 83 15.22 25.73 -7.14
CA ASN A 83 14.08 26.32 -7.87
C ASN A 83 13.67 25.52 -9.13
N MET A 84 13.79 24.19 -9.07
CA MET A 84 13.31 23.30 -10.13
C MET A 84 11.83 22.92 -9.95
N MET A 85 11.29 23.24 -8.78
CA MET A 85 9.87 23.20 -8.39
C MET A 85 9.51 24.53 -7.74
#